data_AF-A0A7W6S092-F1
#
_entry.id   AF-A0A7W6S092-F1
#
_cell.length_a   1.000
_cell.length_b   1.000
_cell.length_c   1.000
_cell.angle_alpha   90.00
_cell.angle_beta   90.00
_cell.angle_gamma   90.00
#
_symmetry.space_group_name_H-M   'P 1'
#
loop_
_entity.id
_entity.type
_entity.pdbx_description
1 polymer ?
#
loop_
_entity_poly.entity_id
_entity_poly.type
_entity_poly.pdbx_seq_one_letter_code
_entity_poly.pdbx_strand_id
1 'polypeptide(L)'
;MTMTRALAALLAPALALAPALALVVAAGPALAAGTATVETETPQGARSMTVRWLDGDTARMDMPRRPGFTLVRDGSAYVVMRQGGVPLVMEMGPMPETAAGTPMAQAPDGGAFLDRHTAAAVVSLTPTGGTETLAGLTGDVHDLVWVDGTGATRTDTLVLSDDPLAVAFTQAFQAFGRALERTEDARADALAGRGLLRYGDRFRLATISPEAPPADAFTLPAPPMRMQDMMQGRMPPQ
;
A
#
# COMPACT_ATOMS: atom_id res chain seq x y z
N MET A 1 77.02 -11.98 40.43
CA MET A 1 77.39 -10.54 40.34
C MET A 1 76.44 -9.90 39.35
N THR A 2 75.36 -9.29 39.83
CA THR A 2 75.18 -7.83 40.02
C THR A 2 75.15 -7.05 38.70
N MET A 3 73.99 -6.41 38.45
CA MET A 3 73.83 -5.06 37.87
C MET A 3 74.19 -4.89 36.36
N THR A 4 73.33 -4.38 35.46
CA THR A 4 72.67 -3.07 35.46
C THR A 4 71.75 -2.91 34.22
N ARG A 5 70.58 -2.26 34.43
CA ARG A 5 69.77 -1.36 33.57
C ARG A 5 70.24 -1.08 32.12
N ALA A 6 69.42 -0.66 31.14
CA ALA A 6 67.99 -0.49 30.92
C ALA A 6 67.83 0.23 29.56
N LEU A 7 66.61 0.16 29.01
CA LEU A 7 65.94 1.10 28.09
C LEU A 7 66.20 1.04 26.56
N ALA A 8 65.08 0.70 25.88
CA ALA A 8 64.42 1.44 24.79
C ALA A 8 65.12 1.51 23.40
N ALA A 9 64.47 1.38 22.25
CA ALA A 9 63.06 1.24 21.90
C ALA A 9 62.93 0.94 20.38
N LEU A 10 61.82 0.28 20.02
CA LEU A 10 61.08 0.31 18.75
C LEU A 10 61.79 -0.05 17.41
N LEU A 11 61.26 -1.07 16.69
CA LEU A 11 60.23 -0.86 15.65
C LEU A 11 59.72 -2.21 15.06
N ALA A 12 58.38 -2.37 15.16
CA ALA A 12 57.42 -3.13 14.33
C ALA A 12 57.60 -4.64 14.01
N PRO A 13 56.62 -5.51 14.36
CA PRO A 13 56.36 -6.76 13.67
C PRO A 13 55.24 -6.59 12.62
N ALA A 14 55.48 -7.18 11.44
CA ALA A 14 54.57 -7.22 10.30
C ALA A 14 53.27 -8.00 10.60
N LEU A 15 52.15 -7.46 10.13
CA LEU A 15 50.80 -8.03 10.15
C LEU A 15 50.75 -9.39 9.44
N ALA A 16 50.20 -10.41 10.11
CA ALA A 16 49.77 -11.66 9.47
C ALA A 16 48.23 -11.71 9.41
N LEU A 17 47.72 -11.96 8.20
CA LEU A 17 46.31 -11.96 7.80
C LEU A 17 45.50 -13.10 8.45
N ALA A 18 44.28 -12.80 8.91
CA ALA A 18 43.28 -13.76 9.36
C ALA A 18 42.26 -14.06 8.24
N PRO A 19 41.71 -15.29 8.11
CA PRO A 19 40.52 -15.53 7.31
C PRO A 19 39.27 -15.47 8.20
N ALA A 20 38.48 -14.40 8.07
CA ALA A 20 37.15 -14.30 8.65
C ALA A 20 36.17 -15.11 7.78
N LEU A 21 35.54 -16.12 8.38
CA LEU A 21 34.46 -16.90 7.80
C LEU A 21 33.20 -16.02 7.73
N ALA A 22 32.86 -15.53 6.54
CA ALA A 22 31.66 -14.71 6.33
C ALA A 22 30.40 -15.60 6.39
N LEU A 23 29.58 -15.43 7.43
CA LEU A 23 28.19 -15.88 7.43
C LEU A 23 27.43 -15.08 6.36
N VAL A 24 27.09 -15.72 5.24
CA VAL A 24 26.06 -15.21 4.33
C VAL A 24 24.71 -15.51 4.98
N VAL A 25 24.19 -14.54 5.74
CA VAL A 25 22.77 -14.53 6.10
C VAL A 25 22.02 -14.29 4.79
N ALA A 26 21.39 -15.33 4.25
CA ALA A 26 20.37 -15.16 3.23
C ALA A 26 19.23 -14.37 3.87
N ALA A 27 19.27 -13.04 3.74
CA ALA A 27 18.09 -12.22 3.93
C ALA A 27 17.11 -12.72 2.88
N GLY A 28 16.15 -13.54 3.32
CA GLY A 28 15.04 -13.95 2.46
C GLY A 28 14.46 -12.68 1.83
N PRO A 29 14.04 -12.73 0.56
CA PRO A 29 13.36 -11.58 -0.03
C PRO A 29 12.23 -11.22 0.92
N ALA A 30 12.33 -10.05 1.54
CA ALA A 30 11.17 -9.47 2.20
C ALA A 30 10.05 -9.57 1.15
N LEU A 31 8.90 -10.15 1.53
CA LEU A 31 7.72 -10.30 0.67
C LEU A 31 7.12 -8.91 0.38
N ALA A 32 7.93 -8.05 -0.22
CA ALA A 32 7.65 -6.67 -0.50
C ALA A 32 6.87 -6.53 -1.81
N ALA A 33 6.92 -7.54 -2.67
CA ALA A 33 6.18 -7.57 -3.93
C ALA A 33 5.12 -8.66 -3.94
N GLY A 34 4.07 -8.44 -4.73
CA GLY A 34 3.02 -9.44 -4.90
C GLY A 34 1.86 -8.96 -5.76
N THR A 35 0.87 -9.84 -5.91
CA THR A 35 -0.39 -9.56 -6.59
C THR A 35 -1.55 -10.09 -5.76
N ALA A 36 -2.63 -9.32 -5.67
CA ALA A 36 -3.86 -9.69 -4.99
C ALA A 36 -5.07 -9.37 -5.85
N THR A 37 -6.10 -10.20 -5.74
CA THR A 37 -7.44 -9.89 -6.25
C THR A 37 -8.36 -9.66 -5.08
N VAL A 38 -9.10 -8.57 -5.14
CA VAL A 38 -10.09 -8.17 -4.15
C VAL A 38 -11.47 -8.20 -4.80
N GLU A 39 -12.46 -8.61 -4.02
CA GLU A 39 -13.87 -8.45 -4.32
C GLU A 39 -14.46 -7.36 -3.42
N THR A 40 -15.23 -6.45 -4.03
CA THR A 40 -15.99 -5.43 -3.32
C THR A 40 -17.45 -5.48 -3.70
N GLU A 41 -18.33 -5.35 -2.70
CA GLU A 41 -19.77 -5.23 -2.95
C GLU A 41 -20.14 -3.78 -3.23
N THR A 42 -20.88 -3.56 -4.32
CA THR A 42 -21.43 -2.25 -4.68
C THR A 42 -22.93 -2.37 -4.92
N PRO A 43 -23.71 -1.27 -4.88
CA PRO A 43 -25.12 -1.30 -5.25
C PRO A 43 -25.39 -1.83 -6.67
N GLN A 44 -24.38 -1.83 -7.55
CA GLN A 44 -24.45 -2.37 -8.91
C GLN A 44 -23.95 -3.82 -9.02
N GLY A 45 -23.70 -4.49 -7.89
CA GLY A 45 -23.17 -5.85 -7.79
C GLY A 45 -21.71 -5.92 -7.37
N ALA A 46 -21.20 -7.15 -7.22
CA ALA A 46 -19.80 -7.39 -6.89
C ALA A 46 -18.86 -6.89 -8.00
N ARG A 47 -17.80 -6.19 -7.59
CA ARG A 47 -16.70 -5.74 -8.45
C ARG A 47 -15.42 -6.42 -8.01
N SER A 48 -14.58 -6.75 -8.98
CA SER A 48 -13.24 -7.25 -8.72
C SER A 48 -12.22 -6.18 -9.07
N MET A 49 -11.15 -6.09 -8.31
CA MET A 49 -9.95 -5.33 -8.69
C MET A 49 -8.71 -6.20 -8.50
N THR A 50 -7.68 -5.93 -9.29
CA THR A 50 -6.37 -6.53 -9.11
C THR A 50 -5.41 -5.47 -8.61
N VAL A 51 -4.72 -5.76 -7.52
CA VAL A 51 -3.67 -4.90 -6.96
C VAL A 51 -2.34 -5.60 -7.12
N ARG A 52 -1.36 -4.90 -7.67
CA ARG A 52 0.03 -5.34 -7.84
C ARG A 52 0.91 -4.38 -7.08
N TRP A 53 1.94 -4.88 -6.42
CA TRP A 53 2.88 -4.02 -5.70
C TRP A 53 4.31 -4.54 -5.82
N LEU A 54 5.26 -3.62 -5.76
CA LEU A 54 6.70 -3.92 -5.66
C LEU A 54 7.21 -3.73 -4.23
N ASP A 55 6.60 -2.78 -3.52
CA ASP A 55 6.92 -2.36 -2.16
C ASP A 55 5.73 -1.58 -1.57
N GLY A 56 5.92 -0.99 -0.39
CA GLY A 56 4.88 -0.24 0.34
C GLY A 56 4.53 1.13 -0.26
N ASP A 57 5.26 1.61 -1.27
CA ASP A 57 5.08 2.93 -1.89
C ASP A 57 4.89 2.87 -3.42
N THR A 58 5.01 1.67 -4.02
CA THR A 58 4.82 1.41 -5.44
C THR A 58 3.77 0.33 -5.66
N ALA A 59 2.57 0.76 -6.06
CA ALA A 59 1.42 -0.12 -6.22
C ALA A 59 0.59 0.28 -7.44
N ARG A 60 0.02 -0.70 -8.13
CA ARG A 60 -0.87 -0.52 -9.26
C ARG A 60 -2.19 -1.22 -9.01
N MET A 61 -3.28 -0.56 -9.38
CA MET A 61 -4.63 -1.08 -9.28
C MET A 61 -5.29 -1.10 -10.66
N ASP A 62 -5.75 -2.27 -11.06
CA ASP A 62 -6.46 -2.51 -12.31
C ASP A 62 -7.91 -2.92 -12.01
N MET A 63 -8.85 -2.36 -12.77
CA MET A 63 -10.28 -2.69 -12.65
C MET A 63 -10.77 -3.31 -13.97
N PRO A 64 -11.18 -4.58 -14.00
CA PRO A 64 -11.49 -5.30 -15.25
C PRO A 64 -12.55 -4.63 -16.12
N ARG A 65 -13.50 -3.91 -15.51
CA ARG A 65 -14.61 -3.25 -16.22
C ARG A 65 -14.30 -1.83 -16.68
N ARG A 66 -13.09 -1.31 -16.44
CA ARG A 66 -12.71 0.06 -16.81
C ARG A 66 -11.40 0.08 -17.59
N PRO A 67 -11.37 0.76 -18.75
CA PRO A 67 -10.12 0.92 -19.49
C PRO A 67 -9.18 1.85 -18.73
N GLY A 68 -8.04 1.32 -18.29
CA GLY A 68 -7.02 2.07 -17.55
C GLY A 68 -6.60 1.42 -16.24
N PHE A 69 -5.75 2.12 -15.50
CA PHE A 69 -5.29 1.71 -14.18
C PHE A 69 -4.92 2.92 -13.32
N THR A 70 -4.86 2.73 -12.02
CA THR A 70 -4.29 3.70 -11.08
C THR A 70 -2.92 3.20 -10.65
N LEU A 71 -1.93 4.08 -10.60
CA LEU A 71 -0.57 3.80 -10.16
C LEU A 71 -0.21 4.76 -9.02
N VAL A 72 0.33 4.21 -7.93
CA VAL A 72 1.04 4.96 -6.91
C VAL A 72 2.51 4.64 -7.06
N ARG A 73 3.33 5.69 -7.09
CA ARG A 73 4.77 5.59 -7.19
C ARG A 73 5.37 6.91 -6.71
N ASP A 74 6.48 6.84 -5.99
CA ASP A 74 7.23 8.03 -5.54
C ASP A 74 6.33 9.01 -4.77
N GLY A 75 5.41 8.48 -3.95
CA GLY A 75 4.44 9.25 -3.16
C GLY A 75 3.32 9.92 -3.95
N SER A 76 3.28 9.75 -5.28
CA SER A 76 2.31 10.37 -6.17
C SER A 76 1.32 9.35 -6.72
N ALA A 77 0.06 9.76 -6.87
CA ALA A 77 -0.96 8.94 -7.51
C ALA A 77 -1.19 9.39 -8.96
N TYR A 78 -1.32 8.43 -9.87
CA TYR A 78 -1.54 8.64 -11.29
C TYR A 78 -2.73 7.81 -11.77
N VAL A 79 -3.58 8.41 -12.60
CA VAL A 79 -4.59 7.69 -13.36
C VAL A 79 -4.13 7.60 -14.79
N VAL A 80 -4.02 6.36 -15.28
CA VAL A 80 -3.64 6.07 -16.66
C VAL A 80 -4.86 5.55 -17.40
N MET A 81 -5.20 6.21 -18.51
CA MET A 81 -6.32 5.82 -19.36
C MET A 81 -5.91 5.91 -20.84
N ARG A 82 -6.77 5.42 -21.73
CA ARG A 82 -6.59 5.61 -23.18
C ARG A 82 -7.74 6.44 -23.73
N GLN A 83 -7.39 7.51 -24.43
CA GLN A 83 -8.35 8.33 -25.16
C GLN A 83 -7.96 8.32 -26.64
N GLY A 84 -8.83 7.80 -27.51
CA GLY A 84 -8.53 7.67 -28.93
C GLY A 84 -7.31 6.78 -29.23
N GLY A 85 -7.01 5.79 -28.38
CA GLY A 85 -5.85 4.91 -28.51
C GLY A 85 -4.53 5.48 -27.93
N VAL A 86 -4.48 6.78 -27.64
CA VAL A 86 -3.33 7.46 -27.05
C VAL A 86 -3.38 7.30 -25.52
N PRO A 87 -2.28 6.89 -24.86
CA PRO A 87 -2.21 6.86 -23.41
C PRO A 87 -2.23 8.29 -22.85
N LEU A 88 -3.12 8.53 -21.91
CA LEU A 88 -3.20 9.75 -21.13
C LEU A 88 -2.85 9.41 -19.68
N VAL A 89 -1.89 10.13 -19.12
CA VAL A 89 -1.45 9.99 -17.73
C VAL A 89 -1.79 11.26 -16.98
N MET A 90 -2.66 11.14 -15.99
CA MET A 90 -3.06 12.24 -15.13
C MET A 90 -2.48 12.07 -13.74
N GLU A 91 -1.70 13.04 -13.29
CA GLU A 91 -1.24 13.16 -11.91
C GLU A 91 -2.40 13.66 -11.03
N MET A 92 -2.69 12.87 -10.00
CA MET A 92 -3.68 13.18 -8.98
C MET A 92 -2.96 13.93 -7.87
N GLY A 93 -3.01 15.27 -7.93
CA GLY A 93 -2.62 16.09 -6.79
C GLY A 93 -3.64 16.02 -5.65
N PRO A 94 -3.36 16.64 -4.50
CA PRO A 94 -4.35 16.82 -3.45
C PRO A 94 -5.61 17.45 -4.01
N MET A 95 -6.73 16.75 -3.88
CA MET A 95 -8.01 17.31 -4.27
C MET A 95 -8.46 18.27 -3.16
N PRO A 96 -8.77 19.54 -3.49
CA PRO A 96 -9.40 20.42 -2.51
C PRO A 96 -10.72 19.80 -2.03
N GLU A 97 -11.10 19.99 -0.76
CA GLU A 97 -12.32 19.40 -0.19
C GLU A 97 -13.58 19.73 -1.01
N THR A 98 -13.60 20.87 -1.69
CA THR A 98 -14.67 21.29 -2.61
C THR A 98 -14.81 20.39 -3.84
N ALA A 99 -13.72 19.75 -4.27
CA ALA A 99 -13.72 18.77 -5.35
C ALA A 99 -14.19 17.38 -4.87
N ALA A 100 -14.19 17.09 -3.56
CA ALA A 100 -14.57 15.79 -2.99
C ALA A 100 -16.00 15.34 -3.37
N GLY A 101 -16.88 16.29 -3.72
CA GLY A 101 -18.24 16.02 -4.22
C GLY A 101 -18.35 15.75 -5.72
N THR A 102 -17.29 15.96 -6.51
CA THR A 102 -17.33 15.78 -7.97
C THR A 102 -17.27 14.31 -8.38
N PRO A 103 -17.87 13.90 -9.52
CA PRO A 103 -17.80 12.53 -10.03
C PRO A 103 -16.35 12.00 -10.19
N MET A 104 -15.39 12.91 -10.28
CA MET A 104 -13.97 12.62 -10.46
C MET A 104 -13.23 12.41 -9.12
N ALA A 105 -13.63 13.10 -8.05
CA ALA A 105 -13.21 12.77 -6.68
C ALA A 105 -13.96 11.56 -6.11
N GLN A 106 -15.12 11.28 -6.68
CA GLN A 106 -15.81 9.99 -6.59
C GLN A 106 -15.20 8.96 -7.54
N ALA A 107 -13.94 9.12 -7.99
CA ALA A 107 -13.17 8.06 -8.62
C ALA A 107 -13.44 6.77 -7.84
N PRO A 108 -14.28 5.87 -8.40
CA PRO A 108 -14.84 4.77 -7.65
C PRO A 108 -13.68 3.87 -7.23
N ASP A 109 -13.72 3.43 -5.98
CA ASP A 109 -13.18 2.14 -5.57
C ASP A 109 -11.65 2.07 -5.39
N GLY A 110 -10.89 3.13 -5.70
CA GLY A 110 -9.42 3.14 -5.64
C GLY A 110 -8.76 3.20 -4.25
N GLY A 111 -9.54 3.53 -3.22
CA GLY A 111 -9.07 3.63 -1.83
C GLY A 111 -10.12 3.19 -0.79
N ALA A 112 -11.24 2.63 -1.25
CA ALA A 112 -12.41 2.36 -0.41
C ALA A 112 -12.39 0.98 0.24
N PHE A 113 -11.35 0.62 0.99
CA PHE A 113 -11.51 -0.42 2.02
C PHE A 113 -12.58 0.00 3.03
N LEU A 114 -12.57 1.29 3.32
CA LEU A 114 -13.19 1.92 4.45
C LEU A 114 -14.38 2.76 3.97
N ASP A 115 -15.42 2.88 4.79
CA ASP A 115 -16.67 3.59 4.50
C ASP A 115 -16.47 4.86 3.65
N ARG A 116 -17.48 5.25 2.86
CA ARG A 116 -17.53 6.59 2.25
C ARG A 116 -17.31 7.67 3.32
N HIS A 117 -17.59 7.36 4.58
CA HIS A 117 -17.29 8.18 5.72
C HIS A 117 -15.88 7.87 6.22
N THR A 118 -15.03 8.89 6.25
CA THR A 118 -13.75 8.86 6.94
C THR A 118 -13.98 8.69 8.44
N ALA A 119 -13.20 7.83 9.10
CA ALA A 119 -13.25 7.72 10.56
C ALA A 119 -12.46 8.85 11.21
N ALA A 120 -13.14 9.66 12.01
CA ALA A 120 -12.51 10.69 12.83
C ALA A 120 -11.74 10.08 14.01
N ALA A 121 -12.22 8.96 14.55
CA ALA A 121 -11.56 8.24 15.64
C ALA A 121 -11.90 6.74 15.62
N VAL A 122 -10.96 5.92 16.05
CA VAL A 122 -11.20 4.51 16.40
C VAL A 122 -11.41 4.41 17.90
N VAL A 123 -12.53 3.84 18.31
CA VAL A 123 -12.91 3.64 19.72
C VAL A 123 -12.33 2.32 20.23
N SER A 124 -12.46 1.25 19.45
CA SER A 124 -11.90 -0.05 19.81
C SER A 124 -11.71 -0.95 18.59
N LEU A 125 -10.73 -1.86 18.68
CA LEU A 125 -10.53 -2.98 17.78
C LEU A 125 -10.34 -4.23 18.64
N THR A 126 -11.39 -5.04 18.75
CA THR A 126 -11.45 -6.13 19.74
C THR A 126 -11.53 -7.48 19.03
N PRO A 127 -10.68 -8.46 19.36
CA PRO A 127 -10.81 -9.81 18.81
C PRO A 127 -12.09 -10.46 19.34
N THR A 128 -12.82 -11.15 18.46
CA THR A 128 -14.04 -11.88 18.83
C THR A 128 -13.75 -13.33 19.26
N GLY A 129 -12.52 -13.80 19.04
CA GLY A 129 -12.10 -15.19 19.23
C GLY A 129 -12.42 -16.10 18.04
N GLY A 130 -13.09 -15.59 17.00
CA GLY A 130 -13.29 -16.31 15.74
C GLY A 130 -12.09 -16.24 14.81
N THR A 131 -11.99 -17.19 13.88
CA THR A 131 -11.01 -17.16 12.79
C THR A 131 -11.70 -17.40 11.45
N GLU A 132 -11.14 -16.87 10.37
CA GLU A 132 -11.59 -17.08 9.00
C GLU A 132 -10.38 -17.30 8.08
N THR A 133 -10.54 -18.12 7.05
CA THR A 133 -9.49 -18.35 6.03
C THR A 133 -9.92 -17.80 4.69
N LEU A 134 -9.15 -16.85 4.15
CA LEU A 134 -9.40 -16.17 2.89
C LEU A 134 -8.13 -16.17 2.03
N ALA A 135 -8.27 -16.47 0.73
CA ALA A 135 -7.14 -16.56 -0.18
C ALA A 135 -6.00 -17.50 0.30
N GLY A 136 -6.33 -18.50 1.14
CA GLY A 136 -5.35 -19.40 1.75
C GLY A 136 -4.66 -18.86 3.01
N LEU A 137 -4.99 -17.66 3.46
CA LEU A 137 -4.46 -17.03 4.67
C LEU A 137 -5.49 -17.08 5.81
N THR A 138 -5.06 -17.49 6.99
CA THR A 138 -5.90 -17.45 8.20
C THR A 138 -5.76 -16.10 8.90
N GLY A 139 -6.89 -15.54 9.33
CA GLY A 139 -6.93 -14.34 10.15
C GLY A 139 -7.95 -14.46 11.28
N ASP A 140 -7.77 -13.60 12.29
CA ASP A 140 -8.66 -13.48 13.43
C ASP A 140 -9.77 -12.46 13.14
N VAL A 141 -10.98 -12.81 13.56
CA VAL A 141 -12.15 -11.94 13.45
C VAL A 141 -12.11 -10.89 14.55
N HIS A 142 -12.27 -9.64 14.18
CA HIS A 142 -12.28 -8.50 15.10
C HIS A 142 -13.53 -7.63 14.88
N ASP A 143 -14.03 -7.03 15.96
CA ASP A 143 -15.00 -5.95 15.90
C ASP A 143 -14.28 -4.61 16.04
N LEU A 144 -14.48 -3.74 15.06
CA LEU A 144 -14.00 -2.36 15.04
C LEU A 144 -15.15 -1.42 15.35
N VAL A 145 -15.01 -0.64 16.42
CA VAL A 145 -15.91 0.47 16.75
C VAL A 145 -15.18 1.77 16.43
N TRP A 146 -15.82 2.65 15.66
CA TRP A 146 -15.25 3.92 15.24
C TRP A 146 -16.32 5.00 15.15
N VAL A 147 -15.88 6.26 15.12
CA VAL A 147 -16.75 7.44 15.04
C VAL A 147 -16.46 8.16 13.72
N ASP A 148 -17.52 8.45 12.96
CA ASP A 148 -17.40 9.20 11.71
C ASP A 148 -17.28 10.73 11.96
N GLY A 149 -17.00 11.50 10.89
CA GLY A 149 -16.89 12.95 10.97
C GLY A 149 -18.15 13.69 11.45
N THR A 150 -19.30 13.02 11.52
CA THR A 150 -20.55 13.58 12.06
C THR A 150 -20.75 13.28 13.55
N GLY A 151 -19.86 12.49 14.15
CA GLY A 151 -19.96 12.03 15.53
C GLY A 151 -20.80 10.76 15.70
N ALA A 152 -21.22 10.11 14.60
CA ALA A 152 -21.99 8.87 14.69
C ALA A 152 -21.07 7.66 14.90
N THR A 153 -21.43 6.82 15.87
CA THR A 153 -20.73 5.55 16.12
C THR A 153 -21.11 4.51 15.08
N ARG A 154 -20.10 3.80 14.59
CA ARG A 154 -20.19 2.72 13.61
C ARG A 154 -19.47 1.49 14.16
N THR A 155 -19.97 0.33 13.76
CA THR A 155 -19.33 -0.96 14.08
C THR A 155 -19.18 -1.75 12.79
N ASP A 156 -17.97 -2.25 12.55
CA ASP A 156 -17.63 -3.13 11.43
C ASP A 156 -16.94 -4.38 11.95
N THR A 157 -17.10 -5.50 11.25
CA THR A 157 -16.36 -6.74 11.52
C THR A 157 -15.24 -6.90 10.50
N LEU A 158 -14.02 -7.17 10.96
CA LEU A 158 -12.84 -7.34 10.15
C LEU A 158 -12.25 -8.74 10.32
N VAL A 159 -11.53 -9.20 9.31
CA VAL A 159 -10.63 -10.34 9.43
C VAL A 159 -9.21 -9.83 9.21
N LEU A 160 -8.37 -9.96 10.24
CA LEU A 160 -6.99 -9.49 10.25
C LEU A 160 -6.03 -10.66 10.38
N SER A 161 -4.94 -10.64 9.62
CA SER A 161 -3.89 -11.65 9.64
C SER A 161 -2.54 -11.02 9.94
N ASP A 162 -1.68 -11.78 10.60
CA ASP A 162 -0.28 -11.40 10.81
C ASP A 162 0.64 -11.96 9.71
N ASP A 163 0.07 -12.61 8.68
CA ASP A 163 0.82 -13.10 7.53
C ASP A 163 1.54 -11.92 6.81
N PRO A 164 2.87 -11.99 6.60
CA PRO A 164 3.62 -10.90 6.01
C PRO A 164 3.14 -10.47 4.62
N LEU A 165 2.58 -11.40 3.82
CA LEU A 165 2.06 -11.10 2.50
C LEU A 165 0.78 -10.27 2.57
N ALA A 166 -0.10 -10.57 3.54
CA ALA A 166 -1.30 -9.77 3.80
C ALA A 166 -0.96 -8.38 4.35
N VAL A 167 0.07 -8.29 5.21
CA VAL A 167 0.58 -7.01 5.73
C VAL A 167 1.12 -6.16 4.57
N ALA A 168 1.96 -6.73 3.69
CA ALA A 168 2.51 -6.03 2.53
C ALA A 168 1.41 -5.54 1.58
N PHE A 169 0.42 -6.38 1.28
CA PHE A 169 -0.76 -5.98 0.51
C PHE A 169 -1.49 -4.79 1.15
N THR A 170 -1.71 -4.83 2.46
CA THR A 170 -2.42 -3.76 3.19
C THR A 170 -1.64 -2.44 3.14
N GLN A 171 -0.32 -2.50 3.31
CA GLN A 171 0.57 -1.34 3.20
C GLN A 171 0.55 -0.72 1.79
N ALA A 172 0.69 -1.56 0.75
CA ALA A 172 0.64 -1.13 -0.65
C ALA A 172 -0.70 -0.49 -0.99
N PHE A 173 -1.78 -1.00 -0.43
CA PHE A 173 -3.10 -0.43 -0.66
C PHE A 173 -3.30 0.88 0.12
N GLN A 174 -2.80 0.99 1.36
CA GLN A 174 -2.79 2.26 2.11
C GLN A 174 -1.96 3.35 1.40
N ALA A 175 -0.98 2.98 0.56
CA ALA A 175 -0.22 3.93 -0.25
C ALA A 175 -1.11 4.76 -1.18
N PHE A 176 -2.20 4.20 -1.72
CA PHE A 176 -3.19 4.96 -2.50
C PHE A 176 -3.89 6.02 -1.66
N GLY A 177 -4.22 5.73 -0.41
CA GLY A 177 -4.81 6.71 0.51
C GLY A 177 -3.85 7.86 0.82
N ARG A 178 -2.58 7.54 1.10
CA ARG A 178 -1.53 8.53 1.38
C ARG A 178 -1.23 9.41 0.16
N ALA A 179 -1.08 8.81 -1.02
CA ALA A 179 -0.75 9.52 -2.26
C ALA A 179 -1.88 10.47 -2.73
N LEU A 180 -3.11 10.26 -2.28
CA LEU A 180 -4.24 11.14 -2.54
C LEU A 180 -4.50 12.16 -1.42
N GLU A 181 -3.61 12.24 -0.43
CA GLU A 181 -3.74 13.08 0.77
C GLU A 181 -5.09 12.91 1.48
N ARG A 182 -5.66 11.71 1.44
CA ARG A 182 -6.91 11.38 2.17
C ARG A 182 -6.64 10.98 3.62
N THR A 183 -5.58 11.55 4.20
CA THR A 183 -4.79 11.01 5.30
C THR A 183 -5.44 11.04 6.69
N GLU A 184 -6.62 11.61 6.85
CA GLU A 184 -7.27 11.71 8.17
C GLU A 184 -8.26 10.57 8.44
N ASP A 185 -7.90 9.31 8.13
CA ASP A 185 -8.70 8.15 8.51
C ASP A 185 -8.05 7.39 9.67
N ALA A 186 -8.58 7.55 10.87
CA ALA A 186 -8.06 6.92 12.08
C ALA A 186 -8.01 5.38 12.01
N ARG A 187 -8.74 4.75 11.07
CA ARG A 187 -8.69 3.29 10.85
C ARG A 187 -7.41 2.85 10.16
N ALA A 188 -6.77 3.71 9.37
CA ALA A 188 -5.49 3.38 8.73
C ALA A 188 -4.43 3.09 9.79
N ASP A 189 -4.39 3.91 10.85
CA ASP A 189 -3.48 3.74 11.99
C ASP A 189 -3.83 2.49 12.81
N ALA A 190 -5.12 2.23 13.05
CA ALA A 190 -5.56 1.03 13.77
C ALA A 190 -5.21 -0.28 13.03
N LEU A 191 -5.06 -0.22 11.70
CA LEU A 191 -4.67 -1.35 10.86
C LEU A 191 -3.15 -1.41 10.60
N ALA A 192 -2.37 -0.46 11.11
CA ALA A 192 -0.93 -0.42 10.89
C ALA A 192 -0.26 -1.72 11.35
N GLY A 193 0.50 -2.35 10.44
CA GLY A 193 1.20 -3.61 10.71
C GLY A 193 0.32 -4.86 10.71
N ARG A 194 -0.97 -4.77 10.36
CA ARG A 194 -1.88 -5.91 10.24
C ARG A 194 -2.29 -6.12 8.79
N GLY A 195 -2.46 -7.37 8.39
CA GLY A 195 -2.96 -7.75 7.07
C GLY A 195 -4.48 -7.81 7.03
N LEU A 196 -5.12 -6.96 6.22
CA LEU A 196 -6.56 -6.93 6.06
C LEU A 196 -7.03 -7.97 5.03
N LEU A 197 -7.76 -8.99 5.49
CA LEU A 197 -8.34 -10.03 4.63
C LEU A 197 -9.80 -9.74 4.27
N ARG A 198 -10.58 -9.17 5.19
CA ARG A 198 -11.98 -8.82 4.99
C ARG A 198 -12.35 -7.60 5.83
N TYR A 199 -13.19 -6.72 5.29
CA TYR A 199 -13.79 -5.60 6.01
C TYR A 199 -15.29 -5.60 5.73
N GLY A 200 -16.10 -5.89 6.76
CA GLY A 200 -17.54 -6.10 6.62
C GLY A 200 -17.89 -7.11 5.51
N ASP A 201 -18.93 -6.80 4.74
CA ASP A 201 -19.33 -7.54 3.53
C ASP A 201 -18.84 -6.86 2.24
N ARG A 202 -18.27 -5.67 2.38
CA ARG A 202 -17.92 -4.72 1.32
C ARG A 202 -16.56 -4.96 0.68
N PHE A 203 -15.66 -5.65 1.37
CA PHE A 203 -14.30 -5.92 0.92
C PHE A 203 -13.90 -7.32 1.34
N ARG A 204 -13.38 -8.09 0.39
CA ARG A 204 -12.83 -9.43 0.63
C ARG A 204 -11.61 -9.69 -0.23
N LEU A 205 -10.53 -10.20 0.37
CA LEU A 205 -9.40 -10.74 -0.35
C LEU A 205 -9.79 -12.09 -0.98
N ALA A 206 -9.79 -12.15 -2.31
CA ALA A 206 -10.16 -13.34 -3.07
C ALA A 206 -8.94 -14.21 -3.39
N THR A 207 -7.86 -13.59 -3.86
CA THR A 207 -6.58 -14.27 -4.13
C THR A 207 -5.41 -13.41 -3.71
N ILE A 208 -4.29 -14.04 -3.38
CA ILE A 208 -3.02 -13.36 -3.12
C ILE A 208 -1.85 -14.26 -3.55
N SER A 209 -0.80 -13.66 -4.11
CA SER A 209 0.41 -14.34 -4.57
C SER A 209 1.64 -13.52 -4.22
N PRO A 210 2.72 -14.15 -3.71
CA PRO A 210 4.00 -13.49 -3.47
C PRO A 210 4.84 -13.33 -4.74
N GLU A 211 4.32 -13.75 -5.91
CA GLU A 211 5.03 -13.60 -7.18
C GLU A 211 5.17 -12.11 -7.55
N ALA A 212 6.41 -11.69 -7.73
CA ALA A 212 6.73 -10.31 -8.09
C ALA A 212 6.15 -9.98 -9.47
N PRO A 213 5.31 -8.93 -9.59
CA PRO A 213 4.83 -8.49 -10.88
C PRO A 213 5.98 -7.93 -11.74
N PRO A 214 5.84 -7.93 -13.08
CA PRO A 214 6.88 -7.41 -13.95
C PRO A 214 7.04 -5.90 -13.75
N ALA A 215 8.29 -5.42 -13.71
CA ALA A 215 8.61 -4.04 -13.34
C ALA A 215 8.03 -2.99 -14.33
N ASP A 216 7.83 -3.37 -15.59
CA ASP A 216 7.22 -2.53 -16.62
C ASP A 216 5.74 -2.20 -16.31
N ALA A 217 5.06 -3.02 -15.50
CA ALA A 217 3.69 -2.76 -15.05
C ALA A 217 3.56 -1.46 -14.24
N PHE A 218 4.66 -0.95 -13.69
CA PHE A 218 4.73 0.25 -12.84
C PHE A 218 5.37 1.45 -13.56
N THR A 219 5.51 1.37 -14.88
CA THR A 219 6.00 2.49 -15.71
C THR A 219 4.83 3.32 -16.24
N LEU A 220 5.07 4.63 -16.37
CA LEU A 220 4.10 5.54 -16.99
C LEU A 220 4.24 5.46 -18.52
N PRO A 221 3.14 5.19 -19.26
CA PRO A 221 3.21 5.05 -20.71
C PRO A 221 3.29 6.38 -21.47
N ALA A 222 3.14 7.52 -20.78
CA ALA A 222 3.30 8.87 -21.30
C ALA A 222 3.72 9.82 -20.17
N PRO A 223 4.24 11.02 -20.48
CA PRO A 223 4.51 12.04 -19.47
C PRO A 223 3.24 12.41 -18.68
N PRO A 224 3.32 12.54 -17.35
CA PRO A 224 2.17 12.93 -16.53
C PRO A 224 1.76 14.36 -16.80
N MET A 225 0.45 14.60 -16.79
CA MET A 225 -0.16 15.92 -16.82
C MET A 225 -0.87 16.20 -15.50
N ARG A 226 -0.81 17.44 -15.02
CA ARG A 226 -1.61 17.85 -13.89
C ARG A 226 -3.06 18.00 -14.30
N MET A 227 -3.97 17.53 -13.46
CA MET A 227 -5.42 17.69 -13.66
C MET A 227 -5.82 19.17 -13.90
N GLN A 228 -5.17 20.09 -13.20
CA GLN A 228 -5.40 21.54 -13.31
C GLN A 228 -5.08 22.06 -14.71
N ASP A 229 -4.00 21.58 -15.32
CA ASP A 229 -3.60 21.97 -16.68
C ASP A 229 -4.61 21.43 -17.71
N MET A 230 -5.08 20.20 -17.53
CA MET A 230 -6.14 19.63 -18.36
C MET A 230 -7.45 20.42 -18.27
N MET A 231 -7.90 20.78 -17.06
CA MET A 231 -9.11 21.58 -16.87
C MET A 231 -8.99 22.99 -17.48
N GLN A 232 -7.78 23.53 -17.56
CA GLN A 232 -7.48 24.80 -18.23
C GLN A 232 -7.28 24.66 -19.74
N GLY A 233 -7.49 23.47 -20.32
CA GLY A 233 -7.34 23.20 -21.75
C GLY A 233 -5.88 23.18 -22.23
N ARG A 234 -4.89 23.11 -21.32
CA ARG A 234 -3.48 22.99 -21.66
C ARG A 234 -3.17 21.53 -21.96
N MET A 235 -3.13 21.19 -23.25
CA MET A 235 -2.68 19.88 -23.72
C MET A 235 -1.17 19.72 -23.51
N PRO A 236 -0.65 18.49 -23.35
CA PRO A 236 0.79 18.29 -23.20
C PRO A 236 1.48 18.69 -24.51
N PRO A 237 2.74 19.15 -24.47
CA PRO A 237 3.53 19.27 -25.69
C PRO A 237 3.59 17.90 -26.38
N GLN A 238 3.29 17.88 -27.67
CA GLN A 238 3.40 16.69 -28.51
C GLN A 238 4.86 16.34 -28.81
#